data_AF-A0A4Q3ACG6-F1
#
_entry.id   AF-A0A4Q3ACG6-F1
#
_cell.length_a   1.000
_cell.length_b   1.000
_cell.length_c   1.000
_cell.angle_alpha   90.00
_cell.angle_beta   90.00
_cell.angle_gamma   90.00
#
_symmetry.space_group_name_H-M   'P 1'
#
loop_
_entity.id
_entity.type
_entity.pdbx_description
1 polymer ?
#
loop_
_entity_poly.entity_id
_entity_poly.type
_entity_poly.pdbx_seq_one_letter_code
_entity_poly.pdbx_strand_id
1 'polypeptide(L)' 'MKIVVAYSGGLDTSVLLLWLKEKYNAEIIAYCADVGQGDELDGLE' A
#
# COMPACT_ATOMS: atom_id res chain seq x y z
N MET A 1 -16.65 -5.00 0.49
CA MET A 1 -16.12 -3.74 1.05
C MET A 1 -14.80 -3.44 0.36
N LYS A 2 -14.50 -2.18 0.03
CA LYS A 2 -13.24 -1.77 -0.59
C LYS A 2 -12.47 -0.85 0.36
N ILE A 3 -11.16 -1.02 0.45
CA ILE A 3 -10.28 -0.18 1.29
C ILE A 3 -9.15 0.34 0.41
N VAL A 4 -9.00 1.67 0.36
CA VAL A 4 -7.85 2.32 -0.26
C VAL A 4 -6.79 2.53 0.82
N VAL A 5 -5.56 2.10 0.55
CA VAL A 5 -4.44 2.18 1.49
C VAL A 5 -3.34 3.03 0.89
N ALA A 6 -2.89 4.05 1.63
CA ALA A 6 -1.64 4.74 1.31
C ALA A 6 -0.48 3.76 1.50
N TYR A 7 0.17 3.40 0.39
CA TYR A 7 1.18 2.37 0.32
C TYR A 7 2.51 3.01 -0.08
N SER A 8 3.53 2.88 0.76
CA SER A 8 4.85 3.46 0.53
C SER A 8 5.85 2.45 -0.06
N GLY A 9 5.46 1.19 -0.26
CA GLY A 9 6.38 0.11 -0.65
C GLY A 9 7.19 -0.49 0.50
N GLY A 10 7.22 0.18 1.66
CA GLY A 10 7.92 -0.30 2.84
C GLY A 10 7.28 -1.53 3.47
N LEU A 11 8.08 -2.30 4.21
CA LEU A 11 7.68 -3.54 4.90
C LEU A 11 6.39 -3.37 5.70
N ASP A 12 6.28 -2.29 6.48
CA ASP A 12 5.11 -2.04 7.33
C ASP A 12 3.82 -1.93 6.50
N THR A 13 3.87 -1.16 5.41
CA THR A 13 2.70 -1.01 4.53
C THR A 13 2.38 -2.29 3.76
N SER A 14 3.39 -3.11 3.44
CA SER A 14 3.22 -4.43 2.81
C SER A 14 2.53 -5.44 3.73
N VAL A 15 2.94 -5.50 5.00
CA VAL A 15 2.29 -6.35 6.01
C VAL A 15 0.86 -5.87 6.29
N LEU A 16 0.65 -4.55 6.33
CA LEU A 16 -0.67 -3.96 6.54
C LEU A 16 -1.68 -4.36 5.45
N LEU A 17 -1.28 -4.40 4.17
CA LEU A 17 -2.15 -4.83 3.06
C LEU A 17 -2.71 -6.25 3.29
N LEU A 18 -1.84 -7.20 3.65
CA LEU A 18 -2.22 -8.59 3.91
C LEU A 18 -3.16 -8.66 5.12
N TRP A 19 -2.81 -7.98 6.19
CA TRP A 19 -3.62 -7.98 7.41
C TRP A 19 -5.01 -7.38 7.19
N LEU A 20 -5.12 -6.27 6.46
CA LEU A 20 -6.42 -5.66 6.14
C LEU A 20 -7.27 -6.57 5.26
N LYS A 21 -6.66 -7.22 4.27
CA LYS A 21 -7.35 -8.17 3.39
C LYS A 21 -7.95 -9.33 4.21
N GLU A 22 -7.18 -9.94 5.11
CA GLU A 22 -7.63 -11.08 5.91
C GLU A 22 -8.65 -10.68 6.98
N LYS A 23 -8.35 -9.62 7.74
CA LYS A 23 -9.20 -9.19 8.86
C LYS A 23 -10.58 -8.73 8.40
N TYR A 24 -10.66 -8.07 7.25
CA TYR A 24 -11.88 -7.44 6.78
C TYR A 24 -12.51 -8.13 5.57
N ASN A 25 -11.88 -9.20 5.05
CA ASN A 25 -12.26 -9.86 3.80
C ASN A 25 -12.59 -8.83 2.70
N ALA A 26 -11.69 -7.86 2.54
CA ALA A 26 -11.90 -6.67 1.72
C ALA A 26 -11.04 -6.71 0.46
N GLU A 27 -11.53 -6.06 -0.59
CA GLU A 27 -10.73 -5.73 -1.76
C GLU A 27 -9.85 -4.52 -1.40
N ILE A 28 -8.55 -4.67 -1.54
CA ILE A 28 -7.56 -3.65 -1.17
C ILE A 28 -7.03 -2.98 -2.42
N ILE A 29 -7.05 -1.65 -2.43
CA ILE A 29 -6.49 -0.81 -3.48
C ILE A 29 -5.31 -0.05 -2.87
N ALA A 30 -4.09 -0.43 -3.24
CA ALA A 30 -2.90 0.30 -2.84
C ALA A 30 -2.77 1.57 -3.68
N TYR A 31 -2.48 2.69 -3.03
CA TYR A 31 -2.20 3.96 -3.67
C TYR A 31 -0.85 4.47 -3.21
N CYS A 32 0.06 4.66 -4.16
CA CYS A 32 1.31 5.35 -3.95
C CYS A 32 1.26 6.71 -4.67
N ALA A 33 1.79 7.75 -4.04
CA ALA A 33 1.85 9.08 -4.60
C ALA A 33 3.30 9.56 -4.59
N ASP A 34 3.76 10.09 -5.70
CA ASP A 34 4.99 10.87 -5.75
C ASP A 34 4.72 12.30 -5.28
N VAL A 35 5.42 12.68 -4.22
CA VAL A 35 5.45 14.00 -3.57
C VAL A 35 6.90 14.45 -3.33
N GLY A 36 7.88 13.89 -4.05
CA GLY A 36 9.30 14.23 -3.94
C GLY A 36 10.14 13.26 -3.11
N GLN A 37 9.77 11.98 -3.05
CA GLN A 37 10.52 10.94 -2.34
C GLN A 37 11.80 10.50 -3.10
N GLY A 38 11.92 10.83 -4.38
CA GLY A 38 13.07 10.42 -5.21
C GLY A 38 13.07 8.91 -5.46
N ASP A 39 14.26 8.30 -5.41
CA ASP A 39 14.52 6.90 -5.76
C ASP A 39 13.78 5.87 -4.84
N GLU A 40 13.15 6.31 -3.74
CA GLU A 40 12.35 5.41 -2.87
C GLU A 40 11.14 4.79 -3.56
N LEU A 41 10.66 5.40 -4.65
CA LEU A 41 9.56 4.86 -5.45
C LEU A 41 10.02 3.88 -6.55
N ASP A 42 11.33 3.72 -6.73
CA ASP A 42 11.88 2.84 -7.76
C ASP A 42 11.41 1.40 -7.51
N GLY A 43 10.67 0.85 -8.49
CA GLY A 43 10.07 -0.49 -8.40
C GLY A 43 8.65 -0.52 -7.84
N LEU A 44 8.05 0.63 -7.52
CA LEU A 44 6.62 0.79 -7.21
C LEU A 44 5.81 1.39 -8.38
N GLU A 45 6.49 1.85 -9.44
CA GLU A 45 5.90 2.36 -10.68
C GLU A 45 5.23 1.27 -11.55
#